data_AF-A0A0B7NL12-F1
#
_entry.id   AF-A0A0B7NL12-F1
#
_cell.length_a   1.000
_cell.length_b   1.000
_cell.length_c   1.000
_cell.angle_alpha   90.00
_cell.angle_beta   90.00
_cell.angle_gamma   90.00
#
_symmetry.space_group_name_H-M   'P 1'
#
loop_
_entity.id
_entity.type
_entity.pdbx_description
1 polymer ?
#
loop_
_entity_poly.entity_id
_entity_poly.type
_entity_poly.pdbx_seq_one_letter_code
_entity_poly.pdbx_strand_id
1 'polypeptide(L)'
;MGTGKTHLAKQFISNLDPSVNVLSITFRVSLAKYLAGQFQMSCYLDDGIWDADSIDARQRLVICLDSILKLREEEEYSVIIIDEATFVQYHLVAGTIPSNGITPILNKLKYLLQNADKIIFMQHLS
;
A
#
# COMPACT_ATOMS: atom_id res chain seq x y z
N MET A 1 19.42 3.62 2.12
CA MET A 1 19.69 3.15 3.50
C MET A 1 18.43 2.51 4.04
N GLY A 2 18.52 1.32 4.67
CA GLY A 2 17.37 0.59 5.23
C GLY A 2 16.96 -0.72 4.54
N THR A 3 17.87 -1.43 3.86
CA THR A 3 17.54 -2.63 3.05
C THR A 3 17.03 -3.84 3.84
N GLY A 4 17.34 -3.95 5.14
CA GLY A 4 16.97 -5.13 5.95
C GLY A 4 15.46 -5.33 6.09
N LYS A 5 14.69 -4.27 6.34
CA LYS A 5 13.22 -4.38 6.51
C LYS A 5 12.52 -4.67 5.20
N THR A 6 12.90 -3.97 4.12
CA THR A 6 12.38 -4.23 2.78
C THR A 6 12.72 -5.65 2.34
N HIS A 7 13.90 -6.17 2.68
CA HIS A 7 14.27 -7.56 2.42
C HIS A 7 13.41 -8.56 3.20
N LEU A 8 13.17 -8.31 4.48
CA LEU A 8 12.28 -9.14 5.29
C LEU A 8 10.83 -9.11 4.77
N ALA A 9 10.32 -7.93 4.39
CA ALA A 9 8.99 -7.79 3.79
C ALA A 9 8.92 -8.55 2.45
N LYS A 10 9.95 -8.42 1.61
CA LYS A 10 10.06 -9.20 0.37
C LYS A 10 9.99 -10.71 0.62
N GLN A 11 10.81 -11.22 1.54
CA GLN A 11 10.82 -12.64 1.90
C GLN A 11 9.48 -13.09 2.47
N PHE A 12 8.84 -12.25 3.28
CA PHE A 12 7.51 -12.53 3.81
C PHE A 12 6.49 -12.64 2.67
N ILE A 13 6.42 -11.66 1.78
CA ILE A 13 5.48 -11.63 0.63
C ILE A 13 5.71 -12.82 -0.31
N SER A 14 6.97 -13.18 -0.58
CA SER A 14 7.30 -14.31 -1.46
C SER A 14 6.92 -15.67 -0.88
N ASN A 15 6.80 -15.77 0.44
CA ASN A 15 6.42 -17.00 1.13
C ASN A 15 4.90 -17.10 1.36
N LEU A 16 4.12 -16.05 1.05
CA LEU A 16 2.67 -16.10 1.09
C LEU A 16 2.12 -16.90 -0.09
N ASP A 17 1.04 -17.64 0.15
CA ASP A 17 0.29 -18.30 -0.92
C ASP A 17 -0.09 -17.28 -2.01
N PRO A 18 0.12 -17.58 -3.31
CA PRO A 18 -0.18 -16.66 -4.40
C PRO A 18 -1.58 -16.04 -4.37
N SER A 19 -2.58 -16.78 -3.86
CA SER A 19 -3.98 -16.33 -3.72
C SER A 19 -4.19 -15.27 -2.65
N VAL A 20 -3.21 -15.02 -1.77
CA VAL A 20 -3.29 -13.96 -0.77
C VAL A 20 -3.13 -12.61 -1.43
N ASN A 21 -4.15 -11.77 -1.29
CA ASN A 21 -4.12 -10.38 -1.73
C ASN A 21 -3.25 -9.54 -0.78
N VAL A 22 -2.29 -8.81 -1.35
CA VAL A 22 -1.32 -7.98 -0.63
C VAL A 22 -1.39 -6.54 -1.12
N LEU A 23 -1.59 -5.60 -0.21
CA LEU A 23 -1.50 -4.16 -0.48
C LEU A 23 -0.29 -3.58 0.23
N SER A 24 0.62 -2.95 -0.51
CA SER A 24 1.67 -2.12 0.06
C SER A 24 1.31 -0.66 -0.10
N ILE A 25 1.10 0.04 1.00
CA ILE A 25 0.82 1.48 1.05
C ILE A 25 2.12 2.21 1.37
N THR A 26 2.41 3.25 0.60
CA THR A 26 3.53 4.17 0.85
C THR A 26 3.07 5.62 0.79
N PHE A 27 3.93 6.53 1.21
CA PHE A 27 3.66 7.95 1.24
C PHE A 27 4.09 8.70 -0.04
N ARG A 28 5.06 8.16 -0.80
CA ARG A 28 5.65 8.89 -1.95
C ARG A 28 5.65 8.05 -3.22
N VAL A 29 5.36 8.72 -4.33
CA VAL A 29 5.28 8.12 -5.67
C VAL A 29 6.57 7.40 -6.09
N SER A 30 7.72 8.02 -5.83
CA SER A 30 9.03 7.44 -6.17
C SER A 30 9.29 6.13 -5.40
N LEU A 31 8.82 6.06 -4.15
CA LEU A 31 8.95 4.87 -3.32
C LEU A 31 8.03 3.74 -3.79
N ALA A 32 6.83 4.05 -4.30
CA ALA A 32 5.90 3.05 -4.80
C ALA A 32 6.51 2.20 -5.93
N LYS A 33 7.12 2.85 -6.94
CA LYS A 33 7.80 2.15 -8.05
C LYS A 33 8.96 1.30 -7.56
N TYR A 34 9.76 1.82 -6.62
CA TYR A 34 10.86 1.07 -6.04
C TYR A 34 10.37 -0.18 -5.29
N LEU A 35 9.37 -0.04 -4.42
CA LEU A 35 8.80 -1.14 -3.64
C LEU A 35 8.13 -2.19 -4.52
N ALA A 36 7.41 -1.78 -5.57
CA ALA A 36 6.82 -2.70 -6.54
C ALA A 36 7.88 -3.65 -7.14
N GLY A 37 9.02 -3.09 -7.58
CA GLY A 37 10.15 -3.87 -8.07
C GLY A 37 10.81 -4.75 -6.99
N GLN A 38 10.92 -4.27 -5.75
CA GLN A 38 11.50 -5.06 -4.65
C GLN A 38 10.60 -6.25 -4.27
N PHE A 39 9.30 -6.02 -4.19
CA PHE A 39 8.30 -7.00 -3.74
C PHE A 39 7.78 -7.89 -4.87
N GLN A 40 8.15 -7.62 -6.13
CA GLN A 40 7.62 -8.31 -7.31
C GLN A 40 6.09 -8.20 -7.38
N MET A 41 5.59 -7.00 -7.13
CA MET A 41 4.18 -6.63 -7.12
C MET A 41 3.91 -5.60 -8.22
N SER A 42 2.65 -5.44 -8.63
CA SER A 42 2.28 -4.37 -9.55
C SER A 42 2.34 -3.01 -8.88
N CYS A 43 2.58 -1.97 -9.67
CA CYS A 43 2.53 -0.58 -9.22
C CYS A 43 1.22 0.07 -9.70
N TYR A 44 0.63 0.90 -8.86
CA TYR A 44 -0.58 1.67 -9.21
C TYR A 44 -0.40 2.68 -10.37
N LEU A 45 0.84 2.85 -10.84
CA LEU A 45 1.23 3.66 -11.98
C LEU A 45 1.55 2.85 -13.23
N ASP A 46 1.45 1.51 -13.18
CA ASP A 46 1.65 0.69 -14.36
C ASP A 46 0.52 0.93 -15.35
N ASP A 47 0.85 0.96 -16.64
CA ASP A 47 -0.12 1.19 -17.70
C ASP A 47 -1.17 0.08 -17.71
N GLY A 48 -2.45 0.46 -17.81
CA GLY A 48 -3.58 -0.48 -17.82
C GLY A 48 -3.91 -1.11 -16.46
N ILE A 49 -3.24 -0.75 -15.36
CA ILE A 49 -3.51 -1.34 -14.04
C ILE A 49 -4.96 -1.14 -13.57
N TRP A 50 -5.62 -0.08 -14.02
CA TRP A 50 -7.00 0.27 -13.65
C TRP A 50 -8.05 -0.31 -14.59
N ASP A 51 -7.63 -0.98 -15.66
CA ASP A 51 -8.53 -1.60 -16.63
C ASP A 51 -9.34 -2.74 -15.98
N ALA A 52 -10.47 -3.09 -16.61
CA ALA A 52 -11.36 -4.13 -16.11
C ALA A 52 -10.66 -5.49 -15.98
N ASP A 53 -9.77 -5.81 -16.92
CA ASP A 53 -9.11 -7.12 -17.03
C ASP A 53 -7.87 -7.25 -16.13
N SER A 54 -7.42 -6.14 -15.51
CA SER A 54 -6.21 -6.09 -14.68
C SER A 54 -6.46 -6.43 -13.20
N ILE A 55 -7.53 -7.16 -12.88
CA ILE A 55 -7.89 -7.50 -11.49
C ILE A 55 -6.78 -8.31 -10.81
N ASP A 56 -6.21 -9.29 -11.50
CA ASP A 56 -5.14 -10.13 -10.95
C ASP A 56 -3.88 -9.33 -10.62
N ALA A 57 -3.56 -8.33 -11.45
CA ALA A 57 -2.44 -7.42 -11.17
C ALA A 57 -2.68 -6.57 -9.91
N ARG A 58 -3.95 -6.27 -9.59
CA ARG A 58 -4.30 -5.50 -8.39
C ARG A 58 -4.45 -6.33 -7.12
N GLN A 59 -4.44 -7.66 -7.21
CA GLN A 59 -4.38 -8.54 -6.02
C GLN A 59 -3.11 -8.30 -5.20
N ARG A 60 -2.00 -7.99 -5.87
CA ARG A 60 -0.71 -7.68 -5.24
C ARG A 60 -0.19 -6.34 -5.73
N LEU A 61 -0.59 -5.27 -5.06
CA LEU A 61 -0.42 -3.89 -5.53
C LEU A 61 0.37 -3.02 -4.55
N VAL A 62 1.23 -2.16 -5.10
CA VAL A 62 1.86 -1.05 -4.36
C VAL A 62 1.20 0.27 -4.75
N ILE A 63 0.74 1.02 -3.75
CA ILE A 63 0.00 2.28 -3.95
C ILE A 63 0.46 3.38 -2.99
N CYS A 64 0.34 4.63 -3.43
CA CYS A 64 0.47 5.78 -2.54
C CYS A 64 -0.84 6.03 -1.78
N LEU A 65 -0.75 6.47 -0.53
CA LEU A 65 -1.92 6.81 0.28
C LEU A 65 -2.84 7.82 -0.42
N ASP A 66 -2.29 8.83 -1.08
CA ASP A 66 -3.06 9.84 -1.82
C ASP A 66 -3.86 9.27 -3.00
N SER A 67 -3.48 8.07 -3.46
CA SER A 67 -4.15 7.36 -4.55
C SER A 67 -5.03 6.21 -4.05
N ILE A 68 -5.20 6.04 -2.74
CA ILE A 68 -5.97 4.92 -2.16
C ILE A 68 -7.43 4.88 -2.62
N LEU A 69 -7.99 6.03 -2.99
CA LEU A 69 -9.35 6.15 -3.53
C LEU A 69 -9.51 5.62 -4.96
N LYS A 70 -8.41 5.27 -5.64
CA LYS A 70 -8.46 4.59 -6.94
C LYS A 70 -8.81 3.10 -6.83
N LEU A 71 -8.62 2.51 -5.65
CA LEU A 71 -9.01 1.14 -5.37
C LEU A 71 -10.52 1.02 -5.43
N ARG A 72 -11.02 -0.04 -6.07
CA ARG A 72 -12.45 -0.32 -6.16
C ARG A 72 -13.00 -0.71 -4.78
N GLU A 73 -14.31 -0.64 -4.61
CA GLU A 73 -14.93 -0.96 -3.31
C GLU A 73 -14.82 -2.45 -2.98
N GLU A 74 -14.86 -3.31 -3.99
CA GLU A 74 -14.81 -4.77 -3.85
C GLU A 74 -13.39 -5.31 -3.63
N GLU A 75 -12.37 -4.43 -3.66
CA GLU A 75 -10.97 -4.83 -3.49
C GLU A 75 -10.60 -4.96 -2.01
N GLU A 76 -10.41 -6.20 -1.59
CA GLU A 76 -10.02 -6.59 -0.23
C GLU A 76 -8.60 -7.17 -0.21
N TYR A 77 -7.89 -6.90 0.89
CA TYR A 77 -6.50 -7.28 1.07
C TYR A 77 -6.27 -7.89 2.44
N SER A 78 -5.98 -9.20 2.48
CA SER A 78 -5.65 -9.93 3.71
C SER A 78 -4.37 -9.44 4.37
N VAL A 79 -3.40 -8.97 3.57
CA VAL A 79 -2.13 -8.45 4.07
C VAL A 79 -1.95 -7.01 3.63
N ILE A 80 -1.78 -6.12 4.60
CA ILE A 80 -1.46 -4.71 4.35
C ILE A 80 -0.08 -4.38 4.92
N ILE A 81 0.78 -3.82 4.09
CA ILE A 81 2.11 -3.34 4.47
C ILE A 81 2.10 -1.82 4.35
N ILE A 82 2.46 -1.12 5.42
CA ILE A 82 2.58 0.33 5.43
C ILE A 82 4.05 0.68 5.60
N ASP A 83 4.68 1.17 4.54
CA ASP A 83 6.05 1.67 4.58
C ASP A 83 6.09 3.17 4.86
N GLU A 84 7.13 3.63 5.53
CA GLU A 84 7.24 4.99 6.06
C GLU A 84 6.06 5.38 6.98
N ALA A 85 5.68 4.50 7.90
CA ALA A 85 4.50 4.67 8.76
C ALA A 85 4.45 6.02 9.50
N THR A 86 5.57 6.58 9.93
CA THR A 86 5.64 7.91 10.57
C THR A 86 5.30 9.02 9.59
N PHE A 87 5.70 8.95 8.33
CA PHE A 87 5.31 9.95 7.33
C PHE A 87 3.82 9.83 6.97
N VAL A 88 3.28 8.61 6.94
CA VAL A 88 1.83 8.38 6.86
C VAL A 88 1.11 9.02 8.05
N GLN A 89 1.60 8.81 9.28
CA GLN A 89 1.05 9.45 10.47
C GLN A 89 1.14 10.98 10.42
N TYR A 90 2.28 11.54 10.02
CA TYR A 90 2.42 12.99 9.83
C TYR A 90 1.47 13.51 8.77
N HIS A 91 1.28 12.78 7.67
CA HIS A 91 0.36 13.20 6.63
C HIS A 91 -1.10 13.25 7.11
N LEU A 92 -1.48 12.31 7.97
CA LEU A 92 -2.81 12.24 8.57
C LEU A 92 -3.02 13.25 9.71
N VAL A 93 -1.98 13.54 10.51
CA VAL A 93 -2.10 14.34 11.75
C VAL A 93 -1.68 15.80 11.56
N ALA A 94 -0.68 16.08 10.72
CA ALA A 94 -0.09 17.42 10.55
C ALA A 94 -0.74 18.27 9.44
N GLY A 95 -1.84 17.80 8.82
CA GLY A 95 -2.71 18.65 8.00
C GLY A 95 -2.25 18.93 6.57
N THR A 96 -1.39 18.09 5.99
CA THR A 96 -0.92 18.26 4.59
C THR A 96 -1.90 17.74 3.53
N ILE A 97 -2.99 17.08 3.94
CA ILE A 97 -4.13 16.79 3.05
C ILE A 97 -5.12 17.96 3.16
N PRO A 98 -5.58 18.55 2.05
CA PRO A 98 -6.67 19.52 2.07
C PRO A 98 -7.86 18.96 2.86
N SER A 99 -8.46 19.76 3.74
CA SER A 99 -9.53 19.36 4.66
C SER A 99 -10.68 18.55 4.05
N ASN A 100 -10.91 18.71 2.73
CA ASN A 100 -12.00 18.07 2.00
C ASN A 100 -11.64 16.66 1.48
N GLY A 101 -10.34 16.34 1.37
CA GLY A 101 -9.85 15.06 0.83
C GLY A 101 -9.46 14.04 1.91
N ILE A 102 -9.23 14.49 3.15
CA ILE A 102 -8.72 13.61 4.21
C ILE A 102 -9.76 12.60 4.71
N THR A 103 -11.03 13.00 4.82
CA THR A 103 -12.09 12.14 5.35
C THR A 103 -12.34 10.91 4.46
N PRO A 104 -12.48 11.04 3.12
CA PRO A 104 -12.61 9.87 2.25
C PRO A 104 -11.38 8.94 2.31
N ILE A 105 -10.17 9.50 2.30
CA ILE A 105 -8.92 8.73 2.40
C ILE A 105 -8.87 7.95 3.71
N LEU A 106 -9.18 8.60 4.84
CA LEU A 106 -9.22 7.97 6.15
C LEU A 106 -10.29 6.88 6.24
N ASN A 107 -11.48 7.10 5.67
CA ASN A 107 -12.53 6.10 5.65
C ASN A 107 -12.13 4.88 4.82
N LYS A 108 -11.53 5.07 3.64
CA LYS A 108 -11.04 3.97 2.80
C LYS A 108 -9.89 3.23 3.49
N LEU A 109 -8.92 3.94 4.06
CA LEU A 109 -7.83 3.34 4.82
C LEU A 109 -8.35 2.55 6.02
N LYS A 110 -9.29 3.12 6.79
CA LYS A 110 -9.93 2.44 7.92
C LYS A 110 -10.63 1.15 7.47
N TYR A 111 -11.41 1.21 6.40
CA TYR A 111 -12.09 0.04 5.85
C TYR A 111 -11.09 -1.06 5.46
N LEU A 112 -10.01 -0.71 4.74
CA LEU A 112 -8.98 -1.67 4.36
C LEU A 112 -8.32 -2.32 5.57
N LEU A 113 -7.93 -1.52 6.57
CA LEU A 113 -7.27 -2.03 7.78
C LEU A 113 -8.20 -2.89 8.65
N GLN A 114 -9.50 -2.60 8.69
CA GLN A 114 -10.46 -3.39 9.48
C GLN A 114 -10.70 -4.80 8.90
N ASN A 115 -10.55 -4.96 7.59
CA ASN A 115 -10.77 -6.24 6.90
C ASN A 115 -9.47 -7.01 6.65
N ALA A 116 -8.31 -6.47 7.02
CA ALA A 116 -7.04 -7.15 6.85
C ALA A 116 -6.78 -8.15 7.97
N ASP A 117 -6.38 -9.37 7.60
CA ASP A 117 -5.94 -10.40 8.55
C ASP A 117 -4.59 -10.05 9.20
N LYS A 118 -3.74 -9.32 8.46
CA LYS A 118 -2.42 -8.92 8.94
C LYS A 118 -2.02 -7.54 8.44
N ILE A 119 -1.56 -6.71 9.37
CA ILE A 119 -1.02 -5.38 9.08
C ILE A 119 0.44 -5.31 9.55
N ILE A 120 1.34 -4.91 8.65
CA ILE A 120 2.77 -4.76 8.91
C ILE A 120 3.14 -3.29 8.76
N PHE A 121 3.57 -2.67 9.86
CA PHE A 121 4.11 -1.32 9.85
C PHE A 121 5.62 -1.36 9.75
N MET A 122 6.17 -0.74 8.70
CA MET A 122 7.61 -0.55 8.53
C MET A 122 7.98 0.89 8.84
N GLN A 123 8.99 1.07 9.70
CA GLN A 123 9.44 2.38 10.12
C GLN A 123 10.96 2.52 10.04
N HIS A 124 11.40 3.73 9.68
CA HIS A 124 12.78 4.16 9.88
C HIS A 124 12.99 4.53 11.35
N LEU A 125 13.89 3.80 12.03
CA LEU A 125 14.50 4.29 13.26
C LEU A 125 15.49 5.38 12.83
N SER A 126 15.20 6.62 13.20
CA SER A 126 16.10 7.76 13.14
C SER A 126 17.23 7.62 14.15
#